data_AF-A0A377PFS2-F1
#
_entry.id   AF-A0A377PFS2-F1
#
_cell.length_a   1.000
_cell.length_b   1.000
_cell.length_c   1.000
_cell.angle_alpha   90.00
_cell.angle_beta   90.00
_cell.angle_gamma   90.00
#
_symmetry.space_group_name_H-M   'P 1'
#
loop_
_entity.id
_entity.type
_entity.pdbx_description
1 polymer ?
#
loop_
_entity_poly.entity_id
_entity_poly.type
_entity_poly.pdbx_seq_one_letter_code
_entity_poly.pdbx_strand_id
1 'polypeptide(L)'
;MSLLDEAIGLVSPGWKAARLKSRAMIRAYEAVTPTRTHRAKRENRNANQLTQSGGRSLREQARWLDCNHDLVIGLLDKLEERIVGARGIIVDPQTHFKNGFGCR
;
A
#
# COMPACT_ATOMS: atom_id res chain seq x y z
N MET A 1 19.99 -1.90 21.90
CA MET A 1 19.83 -0.90 22.98
C MET A 1 21.17 -0.80 23.68
N SER A 2 21.75 0.39 23.82
CA SER A 2 23.04 0.55 24.52
C SER A 2 22.81 0.71 26.02
N LEU A 3 23.72 0.18 26.84
CA LEU A 3 23.71 0.31 28.32
C LEU A 3 23.55 1.77 28.80
N LEU A 4 24.05 2.73 28.02
CA LEU A 4 23.88 4.16 28.27
C LEU A 4 22.43 4.65 28.13
N ASP A 5 21.66 4.12 27.17
CA ASP A 5 20.24 4.49 27.04
C ASP A 5 19.42 3.93 28.21
N GLU A 6 19.87 2.83 28.81
CA GLU A 6 19.24 2.22 29.97
C GLU A 6 19.51 3.01 31.24
N ALA A 7 20.76 3.43 31.46
CA ALA A 7 21.15 4.33 32.55
C ALA A 7 20.44 5.69 32.47
N ILE A 8 20.30 6.27 31.28
CA ILE A 8 19.55 7.54 31.09
C ILE A 8 18.05 7.36 31.36
N GLY A 9 17.50 6.17 31.08
CA GLY A 9 16.10 5.86 31.36
C GLY A 9 15.75 5.81 32.83
N LEU A 10 16.72 5.47 33.67
CA LEU A 10 16.56 5.46 35.12
C LEU A 10 16.46 6.88 35.69
N VAL A 11 17.17 7.83 35.09
CA VAL A 11 17.24 9.22 35.56
C VAL A 11 16.18 10.11 34.91
N SER A 12 15.92 9.93 33.61
CA SER A 12 14.94 10.73 32.87
C SER A 12 14.29 9.94 31.72
N PRO A 13 13.05 9.46 31.89
CA PRO A 13 12.37 8.70 30.85
C PRO A 13 12.07 9.55 29.59
N GLY A 14 11.80 10.84 29.75
CA GLY A 14 11.54 11.76 28.64
C GLY A 14 12.76 11.97 27.72
N TRP A 15 13.96 12.08 28.30
CA TRP A 15 15.18 12.29 27.53
C TRP A 15 15.60 11.03 26.76
N LYS A 16 15.41 9.86 27.37
CA LYS A 16 15.55 8.56 26.70
C LYS A 16 14.57 8.42 25.54
N ALA A 17 13.29 8.77 25.74
CA ALA A 17 12.28 8.67 24.69
C ALA A 17 12.59 9.59 23.50
N ALA A 18 13.00 10.83 23.75
CA ALA A 18 13.41 11.77 22.70
C ALA A 18 14.61 11.25 21.90
N ARG A 19 15.59 10.66 22.58
CA ARG A 19 16.78 10.07 21.96
C ARG A 19 16.50 8.80 21.17
N LEU A 20 15.59 7.96 21.65
CA LEU A 20 15.14 6.78 20.92
C LEU A 20 14.39 7.17 19.64
N LYS A 21 13.52 8.18 19.72
CA LYS A 21 12.81 8.73 18.57
C LYS A 21 13.76 9.28 17.51
N SER A 22 14.75 10.08 17.91
CA SER A 22 15.74 10.62 16.97
C SER A 22 16.60 9.52 16.35
N ARG A 23 17.06 8.53 17.12
CA ARG A 23 17.77 7.35 16.56
C ARG A 23 16.92 6.56 15.58
N ALA A 24 15.63 6.35 15.87
CA ALA A 24 14.73 5.65 14.96
C ALA A 24 14.52 6.43 13.65
N MET A 25 14.38 7.75 13.74
CA MET A 25 14.24 8.63 12.58
C MET A 25 15.50 8.66 11.71
N ILE A 26 16.69 8.72 12.32
CA ILE A 26 17.98 8.64 11.59
C ILE A 26 18.11 7.30 10.88
N ARG A 27 17.80 6.18 11.55
CA ARG A 27 17.84 4.85 10.94
C ARG A 27 16.87 4.68 9.78
N ALA A 28 15.66 5.24 9.91
CA ALA A 28 14.68 5.22 8.83
C ALA A 28 15.19 6.00 7.61
N TYR A 29 15.80 7.17 7.84
CA TYR A 29 16.41 7.99 6.79
C TYR A 29 17.59 7.27 6.12
N GLU A 30 18.48 6.67 6.91
CA GLU A 30 19.61 5.88 6.41
C GLU A 30 19.15 4.66 5.60
N ALA A 31 18.08 3.98 6.00
CA ALA A 31 17.55 2.81 5.31
C ALA A 31 16.96 3.12 3.92
N VAL A 32 16.42 4.34 3.75
CA VAL A 32 15.87 4.81 2.47
C VAL A 32 16.98 5.15 1.48
N THR A 33 18.15 5.59 1.96
CA THR A 33 19.26 6.02 1.11
C THR A 33 19.99 4.79 0.54
N PRO A 34 19.90 4.50 -0.77
CA PRO A 34 20.56 3.33 -1.34
C PRO A 34 22.08 3.57 -1.37
N THR A 35 22.85 2.72 -0.69
CA THR A 35 24.32 2.79 -0.67
C THR A 35 24.92 1.55 -1.36
N ARG A 36 26.24 1.53 -1.56
CA ARG A 36 26.92 0.37 -2.17
C ARG A 36 26.72 -0.91 -1.36
N THR A 37 26.69 -0.81 -0.03
CA THR A 37 26.45 -1.93 0.90
C THR A 37 24.96 -2.15 1.19
N HIS A 38 24.10 -1.19 0.89
CA HIS A 38 22.65 -1.27 1.03
C HIS A 38 21.96 -1.00 -0.32
N ARG A 39 22.14 -1.91 -1.28
CA ARG A 39 21.43 -1.84 -2.56
C ARG A 39 19.94 -2.07 -2.34
N ALA A 40 19.11 -1.20 -2.91
CA ALA A 40 17.66 -1.37 -2.93
C ALA A 40 17.31 -2.74 -3.52
N LYS A 41 16.56 -3.55 -2.76
CA LYS A 41 16.07 -4.84 -3.24
C LYS A 41 15.08 -4.58 -4.38
N ARG A 42 15.45 -5.03 -5.58
CA ARG A 42 14.55 -5.01 -6.74
C ARG A 42 13.77 -6.31 -6.76
N GLU A 43 12.47 -6.20 -6.95
CA GLU A 43 11.60 -7.35 -7.17
C GLU A 43 11.76 -7.79 -8.63
N ASN A 44 12.46 -8.91 -8.84
CA ASN A 44 12.78 -9.44 -10.18
C ASN A 44 11.75 -10.47 -10.66
N ARG A 45 10.70 -10.76 -9.89
CA ARG A 45 9.67 -11.71 -10.31
C ARG A 45 8.85 -11.16 -11.48
N ASN A 46 8.47 -12.07 -12.38
CA ASN A 46 7.56 -11.75 -13.47
C ASN A 46 6.23 -11.22 -12.90
N ALA A 47 5.63 -10.21 -13.53
CA ALA A 47 4.39 -9.57 -13.09
C ALA A 47 3.25 -10.58 -12.82
N ASN A 48 3.13 -11.65 -13.61
CA ASN A 48 2.15 -12.70 -13.37
C ASN A 48 2.41 -13.48 -12.08
N GLN A 49 3.68 -13.79 -11.79
CA GLN A 49 4.07 -14.50 -10.57
C GLN A 49 3.86 -13.64 -9.31
N LEU A 50 4.12 -12.34 -9.41
CA LEU A 50 3.84 -11.38 -8.35
C LEU A 50 2.33 -11.30 -8.08
N THR A 51 1.53 -11.13 -9.14
CA THR A 51 0.07 -11.00 -9.04
C THR A 51 -0.57 -12.28 -8.52
N GLN A 52 -0.04 -13.45 -8.87
CA GLN A 52 -0.53 -14.73 -8.37
C GLN A 52 -0.22 -14.94 -6.87
N SER A 53 0.95 -14.50 -6.41
CA SER A 53 1.36 -14.65 -5.00
C SER A 53 0.76 -13.58 -4.07
N GLY A 54 0.61 -12.33 -4.54
CA GLY A 54 0.11 -11.20 -3.74
C GLY A 54 -1.34 -10.79 -4.01
N GLY A 55 -1.95 -11.26 -5.09
CA GLY A 55 -3.28 -10.78 -5.51
C GLY A 55 -4.39 -11.10 -4.52
N ARG A 56 -4.31 -12.23 -3.81
CA ARG A 56 -5.29 -12.59 -2.77
C ARG A 56 -5.15 -11.72 -1.53
N SER A 57 -3.92 -11.58 -1.01
CA SER A 57 -3.67 -10.79 0.18
C SER A 57 -3.92 -9.31 -0.03
N LEU A 58 -3.65 -8.76 -1.22
CA LEU A 58 -3.96 -7.38 -1.56
C LEU A 58 -5.47 -7.13 -1.63
N ARG A 59 -6.25 -8.05 -2.22
CA ARG A 59 -7.72 -7.96 -2.25
C ARG A 59 -8.32 -8.02 -0.86
N GLU A 60 -7.83 -8.91 -0.01
CA GLU A 60 -8.31 -9.02 1.38
C GLU A 60 -7.98 -7.76 2.20
N GLN A 61 -6.78 -7.21 2.05
CA GLN A 61 -6.40 -5.94 2.67
C GLN A 61 -7.23 -4.75 2.16
N ALA A 62 -7.47 -4.67 0.84
CA ALA A 62 -8.30 -3.63 0.25
C ALA A 62 -9.73 -3.68 0.79
N ARG A 63 -10.35 -4.87 0.87
CA ARG A 63 -11.68 -5.04 1.49
C ARG A 63 -11.70 -4.63 2.96
N TRP A 64 -10.68 -5.04 3.72
CA TRP A 64 -10.61 -4.67 5.13
C TRP A 64 -10.49 -3.14 5.29
N LEU A 65 -9.67 -2.48 4.47
CA LEU A 65 -9.54 -1.02 4.53
C LEU A 65 -10.81 -0.29 4.09
N ASP A 66 -11.47 -0.75 3.04
CA ASP A 66 -12.74 -0.20 2.54
C ASP A 66 -13.85 -0.29 3.59
N CYS A 67 -13.97 -1.42 4.30
CA CYS A 67 -14.97 -1.57 5.35
C CYS A 67 -14.68 -0.75 6.62
N ASN A 68 -13.43 -0.37 6.88
CA ASN A 68 -13.02 0.18 8.19
C ASN A 68 -12.50 1.62 8.12
N HIS A 69 -12.18 2.17 6.95
CA HIS A 69 -11.59 3.50 6.81
C HIS A 69 -12.27 4.31 5.69
N ASP A 70 -12.98 5.37 6.10
CA ASP A 70 -13.67 6.32 5.20
C ASP A 70 -12.72 7.04 4.22
N LEU A 71 -11.48 7.30 4.64
CA LEU A 71 -10.46 7.90 3.78
C LEU A 71 -10.06 6.98 2.60
N VAL A 72 -10.14 5.67 2.79
CA VAL A 72 -9.79 4.71 1.74
C VAL A 72 -10.93 4.60 0.72
N ILE A 73 -12.19 4.65 1.17
CA ILE A 73 -13.37 4.72 0.29
C ILE A 73 -13.21 5.90 -0.69
N GLY A 74 -13.01 7.11 -0.17
CA GLY A 74 -12.87 8.30 -1.02
C GLY A 74 -11.63 8.26 -1.94
N LEU A 75 -10.54 7.63 -1.51
CA LEU A 75 -9.35 7.46 -2.36
C LEU A 75 -9.62 6.48 -3.52
N LEU A 76 -10.27 5.35 -3.23
CA LEU A 76 -10.59 4.34 -4.23
C LEU A 76 -11.61 4.87 -5.23
N ASP A 77 -12.63 5.60 -4.78
CA ASP A 77 -13.61 6.26 -5.66
C ASP A 77 -12.96 7.27 -6.60
N LYS A 78 -12.03 8.10 -6.09
CA LYS A 78 -11.31 9.08 -6.92
C LYS A 78 -10.32 8.42 -7.88
N LEU A 79 -9.81 7.25 -7.56
CA LEU A 79 -9.02 6.45 -8.49
C LEU A 79 -9.91 5.84 -9.58
N GLU A 80 -11.08 5.32 -9.24
CA GLU A 80 -12.07 4.81 -10.21
C GLU A 80 -12.48 5.91 -11.19
N GLU A 81 -12.86 7.09 -10.67
CA GLU A 81 -13.29 8.24 -11.46
C GLU A 81 -12.23 8.67 -12.49
N ARG A 82 -10.94 8.55 -12.14
CA ARG A 82 -9.81 8.93 -13.01
C ARG A 82 -9.40 7.85 -14.02
N ILE A 83 -9.59 6.58 -13.69
CA ILE A 83 -9.18 5.45 -14.55
C ILE A 83 -10.29 5.08 -15.52
N VAL A 84 -11.52 4.93 -15.02
CA VAL A 84 -12.68 4.47 -15.80
C VAL A 84 -13.46 5.66 -16.36
N GLY A 85 -13.47 6.78 -15.63
CA GLY A 85 -14.24 7.98 -15.95
C GLY A 85 -15.42 8.17 -14.99
N ALA A 86 -15.89 9.41 -14.85
CA ALA A 86 -16.92 9.80 -13.87
C ALA A 86 -18.28 9.10 -14.02
N ARG A 87 -18.51 8.41 -15.14
CA ARG A 87 -19.74 7.65 -15.40
C ARG A 87 -19.60 6.14 -15.21
N GLY A 88 -18.41 5.66 -14.82
CA GLY A 88 -18.13 4.25 -14.66
C GLY A 88 -18.26 3.46 -15.98
N ILE A 89 -18.38 2.14 -15.84
CA ILE A 89 -18.61 1.24 -16.98
C ILE A 89 -20.12 1.18 -17.25
N ILE A 90 -20.56 1.85 -18.31
CA ILE A 90 -21.95 1.75 -18.77
C ILE A 90 -22.10 0.46 -19.59
N VAL A 91 -23.02 -0.40 -19.18
CA VAL A 91 -23.41 -1.58 -19.96
C VAL A 91 -24.42 -1.13 -21.01
N ASP A 92 -24.00 -1.11 -22.26
CA ASP A 92 -24.88 -0.84 -23.38
C ASP A 92 -25.55 -2.16 -23.81
N PRO A 93 -26.87 -2.34 -23.64
CA PRO A 93 -27.53 -3.58 -23.99
C PRO A 93 -27.46 -3.79 -25.50
N GLN A 94 -26.76 -4.84 -25.94
CA GLN A 94 -26.79 -5.24 -27.34
C GLN A 94 -28.17 -5.79 -27.70
N THR A 95 -28.76 -5.27 -28.78
CA THR A 95 -29.99 -5.84 -29.32
C THR A 95 -29.70 -7.23 -29.87
N HIS A 96 -30.35 -8.24 -29.30
CA HIS A 96 -30.35 -9.60 -29.82
C HIS A 96 -31.53 -9.78 -30.79
N PHE A 97 -31.33 -10.54 -31.87
CA PHE A 97 -32.47 -11.00 -32.67
C PHE A 97 -33.33 -11.99 -31.86
N LYS A 98 -34.61 -12.20 -32.24
CA LYS A 98 -35.55 -13.14 -31.56
C LYS A 98 -35.02 -14.58 -31.41
N ASN A 99 -34.00 -14.92 -32.19
CA ASN A 99 -33.29 -16.19 -32.29
C ASN A 99 -31.96 -16.21 -31.50
N GLY A 100 -31.67 -15.21 -30.66
CA GLY A 100 -30.55 -15.20 -29.70
C GLY A 100 -29.18 -14.84 -30.28
N PHE A 101 -29.06 -14.69 -31.60
CA PHE A 101 -27.81 -14.24 -32.24
C PHE A 101 -27.70 -12.71 -32.16
N GLY A 102 -26.51 -12.20 -31.79
CA GLY A 102 -26.24 -10.76 -31.72
C GLY A 102 -26.11 -10.14 -33.12
N CYS A 103 -26.67 -8.94 -33.30
CA CYS A 103 -26.44 -8.12 -34.49
C CYS A 103 -24.94 -7.80 -34.58
N ARG A 104 -24.27 -8.30 -35.63
CA ARG A 104 -22.89 -7.89 -35.96
C ARG A 104 -22.92 -6.60 -36.76
#